data_AF-A0A1M6EZU7-F1
#
_entry.id   AF-A0A1M6EZU7-F1
#
_cell.length_a   1.000
_cell.length_b   1.000
_cell.length_c   1.000
_cell.angle_alpha   90.00
_cell.angle_beta   90.00
_cell.angle_gamma   90.00
#
_symmetry.space_group_name_H-M   'P 1'
#
loop_
_entity.id
_entity.type
_entity.pdbx_description
1 polymer ?
#
loop_
_entity_poly.entity_id
_entity_poly.type
_entity_poly.pdbx_seq_one_letter_code
_entity_poly.pdbx_strand_id
1 'polypeptide(L)'
;MRYTIIGILVSLVLLGCARSVEPTVENINKIFESKDFTFEFHQPDGSCRSLSFRNDYVVYKSDLPTYRRGIEYEEVVLINEYIQKIVNEHSTTLDRENHPYYVIKNTAYKVTIIPEQEAFYFDALLKTLKLDPAQIK
;
A
#
# COMPACT_ATOMS: atom_id res chain seq x y z
N MET A 1 15.28 -36.47 19.75
CA MET A 1 14.05 -35.74 20.11
C MET A 1 14.24 -34.22 20.31
N ARG A 2 15.47 -33.69 20.51
CA ARG A 2 15.70 -32.22 20.62
C ARG A 2 15.73 -31.47 19.29
N TYR A 3 16.25 -32.09 18.22
CA TYR A 3 16.37 -31.45 16.90
C TYR A 3 15.01 -31.30 16.18
N THR A 4 14.05 -32.19 16.46
CA THR A 4 12.70 -32.17 15.85
C THR A 4 11.90 -30.93 16.29
N ILE A 5 12.06 -30.48 17.54
CA ILE A 5 11.36 -29.32 18.09
C ILE A 5 11.90 -28.01 17.48
N ILE A 6 13.21 -27.95 17.23
CA ILE A 6 13.86 -26.78 16.62
C ILE A 6 13.46 -26.63 15.15
N GLY A 7 13.35 -27.75 14.41
CA GLY A 7 12.90 -27.71 13.01
C GLY A 7 11.47 -27.19 12.83
N ILE A 8 10.56 -27.58 13.73
CA ILE A 8 9.17 -27.10 13.73
C ILE A 8 9.11 -25.59 14.05
N LEU A 9 9.91 -25.12 15.01
CA LEU A 9 9.94 -23.70 15.39
C LEU A 9 10.44 -22.80 14.24
N VAL A 10 11.43 -23.23 13.47
CA VAL A 10 11.94 -22.48 12.30
C VAL A 10 10.93 -22.44 11.16
N SER A 11 10.18 -23.53 10.94
CA SER A 11 9.12 -23.55 9.91
C SER A 11 7.94 -22.63 10.23
N LEU A 12 7.63 -22.41 11.51
CA LEU A 12 6.55 -21.51 11.95
C LEU A 12 6.89 -20.03 11.76
N VAL A 13 8.18 -19.65 11.78
CA VAL A 13 8.61 -18.25 11.63
C VAL A 13 8.51 -17.76 10.18
N LEU A 14 8.54 -18.67 9.19
CA LEU A 14 8.46 -18.32 7.77
C LEU A 14 7.04 -18.02 7.26
N LEU A 15 6.00 -18.28 8.07
CA LEU A 15 4.60 -18.05 7.70
C LEU A 15 4.12 -16.60 7.95
N GLY A 16 4.99 -15.71 8.42
CA GLY A 16 4.64 -14.33 8.80
C GLY A 16 4.67 -13.29 7.67
N CYS A 17 4.97 -13.67 6.43
CA CYS A 17 4.94 -12.74 5.30
C CYS A 17 3.55 -12.74 4.65
N ALA A 18 2.93 -11.55 4.52
CA ALA A 18 1.67 -11.38 3.81
C ALA A 18 1.74 -12.03 2.42
N ARG A 19 0.70 -12.79 2.06
CA ARG A 19 0.64 -13.54 0.81
C ARG A 19 0.57 -12.58 -0.37
N SER A 20 1.52 -12.67 -1.28
CA SER A 20 1.44 -11.98 -2.57
C SER A 20 0.31 -12.55 -3.42
N VAL A 21 -0.56 -11.67 -3.92
CA VAL A 21 -1.69 -12.00 -4.79
C VAL A 21 -1.76 -11.04 -5.97
N GLU A 22 -2.40 -11.49 -7.05
CA GLU A 22 -2.53 -10.72 -8.29
C GLU A 22 -3.29 -9.40 -8.08
N PRO A 23 -2.95 -8.33 -8.84
CA PRO A 23 -3.62 -7.04 -8.78
C PRO A 23 -4.97 -7.09 -9.49
N THR A 24 -5.94 -7.72 -8.84
CA THR A 24 -7.34 -7.74 -9.27
C THR A 24 -8.21 -6.98 -8.29
N VAL A 25 -9.35 -6.45 -8.78
CA VAL A 25 -10.34 -5.76 -7.94
C VAL A 25 -10.77 -6.64 -6.75
N GLU A 26 -10.97 -7.93 -6.97
CA GLU A 26 -11.34 -8.88 -5.92
C GLU A 26 -10.29 -8.96 -4.80
N ASN A 27 -9.01 -9.06 -5.15
CA ASN A 27 -7.93 -9.18 -4.17
C ASN A 27 -7.69 -7.87 -3.42
N ILE A 28 -7.91 -6.73 -4.07
CA ILE A 28 -7.86 -5.42 -3.43
C ILE A 28 -9.00 -5.25 -2.43
N ASN A 29 -10.22 -5.65 -2.79
CA ASN A 29 -11.37 -5.58 -1.88
C ASN A 29 -11.12 -6.42 -0.61
N LYS A 30 -10.50 -7.60 -0.72
CA LYS A 30 -10.09 -8.41 0.44
C LYS A 30 -9.11 -7.68 1.37
N ILE A 31 -8.28 -6.79 0.84
CA ILE A 31 -7.40 -5.95 1.66
C ILE A 31 -8.21 -4.85 2.35
N PHE A 32 -9.13 -4.19 1.65
CA PHE A 32 -9.94 -3.10 2.20
C PHE A 32 -10.94 -3.52 3.25
N GLU A 33 -11.50 -4.73 3.13
CA GLU A 33 -12.40 -5.32 4.14
C GLU A 33 -11.78 -5.35 5.54
N SER A 34 -10.45 -5.41 5.64
CA SER A 34 -9.76 -5.39 6.93
C SER A 34 -9.82 -4.04 7.65
N LYS A 35 -10.12 -2.94 6.93
CA LYS A 35 -10.04 -1.55 7.44
C LYS A 35 -8.67 -1.18 8.06
N ASP A 36 -7.67 -2.03 7.82
CA ASP A 36 -6.33 -1.93 8.35
C ASP A 36 -5.35 -2.35 7.26
N PHE A 37 -4.93 -1.38 6.46
CA PHE A 37 -4.04 -1.62 5.35
C PHE A 37 -3.07 -0.47 5.14
N THR A 38 -2.00 -0.75 4.42
CA THR A 38 -0.99 0.23 4.02
C THR A 38 -0.93 0.27 2.52
N PHE A 39 -0.95 1.49 1.99
CA PHE A 39 -0.73 1.81 0.60
C PHE A 39 0.61 2.52 0.46
N GLU A 40 1.52 1.94 -0.29
CA GLU A 40 2.89 2.43 -0.47
C GLU A 40 3.11 2.79 -1.93
N PHE A 41 3.84 3.88 -2.16
CA PHE A 41 4.35 4.30 -3.45
C PHE A 41 5.87 4.27 -3.40
N HIS A 42 6.47 3.45 -4.26
CA HIS A 42 7.90 3.21 -4.36
C HIS A 42 8.42 3.81 -5.66
N GLN A 43 9.52 4.55 -5.58
CA GLN A 43 10.21 5.12 -6.73
C GLN A 43 11.44 4.28 -7.09
N PRO A 44 11.92 4.35 -8.36
CA PRO A 44 13.12 3.63 -8.79
C PRO A 44 14.40 4.01 -8.02
N ASP A 45 14.44 5.23 -7.44
CA ASP A 45 15.54 5.71 -6.59
C ASP A 45 15.57 5.09 -5.18
N GLY A 46 14.61 4.22 -4.87
CA GLY A 46 14.46 3.55 -3.57
C GLY A 46 13.68 4.33 -2.53
N SER A 47 13.24 5.56 -2.83
CA SER A 47 12.37 6.31 -1.93
C SER A 47 10.98 5.70 -1.86
N CYS A 48 10.37 5.74 -0.67
CA CYS A 48 9.07 5.15 -0.41
C CYS A 48 8.21 6.09 0.42
N ARG A 49 6.99 6.32 -0.04
CA ARG A 49 5.96 7.09 0.67
C ARG A 49 4.78 6.19 0.96
N SER A 50 4.16 6.31 2.13
CA SER A 50 3.08 5.40 2.53
C SER A 50 1.92 6.08 3.24
N LEU A 51 0.73 5.58 2.97
CA LEU A 51 -0.53 5.89 3.65
C LEU A 51 -0.97 4.64 4.40
N SER A 52 -1.02 4.71 5.73
CA SER A 52 -1.57 3.64 6.57
C SER A 52 -2.96 4.02 7.03
N PHE A 53 -3.93 3.15 6.79
CA PHE A 53 -5.31 3.28 7.22
C PHE A 53 -5.53 2.38 8.43
N ARG A 54 -5.99 2.94 9.55
CA ARG A 54 -6.17 2.22 10.82
C ARG A 54 -7.43 2.73 11.50
N ASN A 55 -8.45 1.89 11.62
CA ASN A 55 -9.76 2.21 12.18
C ASN A 55 -10.44 3.36 11.43
N ASP A 56 -10.11 4.61 11.77
CA ASP A 56 -10.65 5.84 11.18
C ASP A 56 -9.55 6.92 11.01
N TYR A 57 -8.28 6.52 11.03
CA TYR A 57 -7.15 7.41 10.82
C TYR A 57 -6.40 7.06 9.55
N VAL A 58 -5.93 8.10 8.87
CA VAL A 58 -4.89 8.00 7.85
C VAL A 58 -3.58 8.54 8.42
N VAL A 59 -2.53 7.77 8.25
CA VAL A 59 -1.15 8.14 8.63
C VAL A 59 -0.31 8.21 7.37
N TYR A 60 0.15 9.40 7.03
CA TYR A 60 1.10 9.63 5.95
C TYR A 60 2.53 9.61 6.47
N LYS A 61 3.37 8.76 5.88
CA LYS A 61 4.81 8.67 6.15
C LYS A 61 5.59 8.92 4.87
N SER A 62 6.59 9.78 4.98
CA SER A 62 7.58 10.09 3.94
C SER A 62 8.91 10.39 4.65
N ASP A 63 9.88 10.95 3.93
CA ASP A 63 11.14 11.44 4.51
C ASP A 63 10.94 12.71 5.38
N LEU A 64 9.73 13.26 5.39
CA LEU A 64 9.29 14.38 6.22
C LEU A 64 8.58 13.88 7.50
N PRO A 65 8.28 14.77 8.47
CA PRO A 65 7.56 14.39 9.68
C PRO A 65 6.28 13.61 9.36
N THR A 66 6.06 12.49 10.07
CA THR A 66 4.86 11.67 9.92
C THR A 66 3.62 12.48 10.28
N TYR A 67 2.65 12.52 9.37
CA TYR A 67 1.39 13.23 9.57
C TYR A 67 0.25 12.25 9.83
N ARG A 68 -0.62 12.55 10.82
CA ARG A 68 -1.75 11.71 11.20
C ARG A 68 -3.00 12.57 11.35
N ARG A 69 -4.10 12.13 10.74
CA ARG A 69 -5.42 12.75 10.94
C ARG A 69 -6.55 11.72 10.83
N GLY A 70 -7.73 12.09 11.33
CA GLY A 70 -8.96 11.34 11.05
C GLY A 70 -9.31 11.41 9.57
N ILE A 71 -10.00 10.39 9.05
CA ILE A 71 -10.47 10.32 7.67
C ILE A 71 -12.00 10.31 7.62
N GLU A 72 -12.57 11.11 6.74
CA GLU A 72 -14.02 11.14 6.52
C GLU A 72 -14.44 10.05 5.53
N TYR A 73 -15.73 9.68 5.56
CA TYR A 73 -16.25 8.61 4.70
C TYR A 73 -16.06 8.89 3.21
N GLU A 74 -16.29 10.12 2.75
CA GLU A 74 -16.11 10.52 1.36
C GLU A 74 -14.66 10.36 0.90
N GLU A 75 -13.70 10.58 1.81
CA GLU A 75 -12.27 10.44 1.54
C GLU A 75 -11.89 8.96 1.40
N VAL A 76 -12.50 8.08 2.20
CA VAL A 76 -12.35 6.62 2.06
C VAL A 76 -12.86 6.15 0.70
N VAL A 77 -14.02 6.66 0.26
CA VAL A 77 -14.58 6.34 -1.07
C VAL A 77 -13.62 6.79 -2.17
N LEU A 78 -13.11 8.02 -2.09
CA LEU A 78 -12.12 8.56 -3.05
C LEU A 78 -10.84 7.71 -3.13
N ILE A 79 -10.33 7.25 -2.00
CA ILE A 79 -9.16 6.36 -1.95
C ILE A 79 -9.46 5.02 -2.63
N ASN A 80 -10.64 4.45 -2.39
CA ASN A 80 -11.04 3.20 -3.03
C ASN A 80 -11.14 3.37 -4.55
N GLU A 81 -11.80 4.42 -5.05
CA GLU A 81 -11.88 4.72 -6.48
C GLU A 81 -10.50 4.91 -7.10
N TYR A 82 -9.63 5.66 -6.43
CA TYR A 82 -8.26 5.87 -6.84
C TYR A 82 -7.50 4.55 -6.96
N ILE A 83 -7.58 3.69 -5.95
CA ILE A 83 -6.90 2.41 -5.95
C ILE A 83 -7.44 1.51 -7.07
N GLN A 84 -8.75 1.46 -7.28
CA GLN A 84 -9.34 0.69 -8.38
C GLN A 84 -8.86 1.19 -9.75
N LYS A 85 -8.71 2.50 -9.92
CA LYS A 85 -8.16 3.09 -11.15
C LYS A 85 -6.73 2.60 -11.41
N ILE A 86 -5.82 2.70 -10.43
CA ILE A 86 -4.43 2.28 -10.63
C ILE A 86 -4.29 0.77 -10.88
N VAL A 87 -5.18 -0.04 -10.31
CA VAL A 87 -5.22 -1.51 -10.55
C VAL A 87 -5.53 -1.78 -12.02
N ASN A 88 -6.47 -1.04 -12.60
CA ASN A 88 -6.82 -1.18 -14.02
C ASN A 88 -5.73 -0.67 -14.97
N GLU A 89 -4.83 0.17 -14.47
CA GLU A 89 -3.65 0.66 -15.21
C GLU A 89 -2.43 -0.26 -15.03
N HIS A 90 -2.58 -1.43 -14.39
CA HIS A 90 -1.47 -2.34 -14.17
C HIS A 90 -0.89 -2.88 -15.49
N SER A 91 0.39 -2.62 -15.70
CA SER A 91 1.18 -3.19 -16.79
C SER A 91 1.68 -4.59 -16.46
N THR A 92 1.54 -5.50 -17.43
CA THR A 92 2.15 -6.83 -17.40
C THR A 92 3.54 -6.89 -18.05
N THR A 93 4.00 -5.77 -18.64
CA THR A 93 5.25 -5.69 -19.40
C THR A 93 6.34 -4.88 -18.70
N LEU A 94 5.96 -3.97 -17.80
CA LEU A 94 6.90 -3.15 -17.03
C LEU A 94 7.40 -3.88 -15.77
N ASP A 95 8.63 -3.56 -15.35
CA ASP A 95 9.26 -4.13 -14.15
C ASP A 95 9.34 -3.12 -12.99
N ARG A 96 9.64 -3.62 -11.79
CA ARG A 96 9.76 -2.81 -10.56
C ARG A 96 11.15 -2.19 -10.36
N GLU A 97 12.13 -2.60 -11.15
CA GLU A 97 13.51 -2.12 -11.01
C GLU A 97 13.64 -0.72 -11.63
N ASN A 98 12.92 -0.48 -12.72
CA ASN A 98 13.04 0.74 -13.51
C ASN A 98 11.79 1.63 -13.46
N HIS A 99 10.66 1.14 -12.94
CA HIS A 99 9.41 1.90 -12.90
C HIS A 99 8.88 2.11 -11.47
N PRO A 100 8.27 3.29 -11.20
CA PRO A 100 7.52 3.49 -9.98
C PRO A 100 6.42 2.43 -9.84
N TYR A 101 6.17 1.99 -8.62
CA TYR A 101 5.15 0.98 -8.36
C TYR A 101 4.44 1.22 -7.04
N TYR A 102 3.25 0.67 -6.93
CA TYR A 102 2.46 0.69 -5.72
C TYR A 102 2.45 -0.66 -5.03
N VAL A 103 2.34 -0.64 -3.70
CA VAL A 103 2.09 -1.82 -2.88
C VAL A 103 0.90 -1.54 -1.99
N ILE A 104 -0.11 -2.40 -2.06
CA ILE A 104 -1.26 -2.38 -1.15
C ILE A 104 -1.18 -3.65 -0.32
N LYS A 105 -1.17 -3.52 1.00
CA LYS A 105 -1.00 -4.67 1.88
C LYS A 105 -1.71 -4.54 3.21
N ASN A 106 -2.15 -5.67 3.75
CA ASN A 106 -2.51 -5.83 5.15
C ASN A 106 -1.70 -6.99 5.76
N THR A 107 -2.13 -7.52 6.90
CA THR A 107 -1.47 -8.63 7.57
C THR A 107 -1.50 -9.94 6.78
N ALA A 108 -2.50 -10.13 5.92
CA ALA A 108 -2.75 -11.38 5.20
C ALA A 108 -2.32 -11.34 3.73
N TYR A 109 -2.52 -10.20 3.06
CA TYR A 109 -2.37 -10.08 1.61
C TYR A 109 -1.50 -8.89 1.23
N LYS A 110 -0.81 -9.04 0.10
CA LYS A 110 -0.01 -8.02 -0.55
C LYS A 110 -0.29 -8.04 -2.05
N VAL A 111 -0.65 -6.89 -2.58
CA VAL A 111 -0.79 -6.64 -4.02
C VAL A 111 0.30 -5.65 -4.43
N THR A 112 0.90 -5.87 -5.61
CA THR A 112 1.85 -4.95 -6.22
C THR A 112 1.32 -4.53 -7.59
N ILE A 113 1.33 -3.23 -7.84
CA ILE A 113 0.77 -2.63 -9.06
C ILE A 113 1.86 -1.79 -9.69
N ILE A 114 2.20 -2.12 -10.93
CA ILE A 114 3.11 -1.32 -11.75
C ILE A 114 2.21 -0.61 -12.78
N PRO A 115 1.93 0.69 -12.65
CA PRO A 115 1.05 1.40 -13.56
C PRO A 115 1.74 1.67 -14.91
N GLU A 116 1.00 1.67 -16.01
CA GLU A 116 1.52 2.12 -17.32
C GLU A 116 1.78 3.63 -17.37
N GLN A 117 1.11 4.42 -16.52
CA GLN A 117 1.27 5.86 -16.43
C GLN A 117 1.85 6.27 -15.06
N GLU A 118 2.91 7.08 -15.09
CA GLU A 118 3.74 7.36 -13.91
C GLU A 118 3.08 8.23 -12.83
N ALA A 119 3.55 8.02 -11.59
CA ALA A 119 3.72 8.89 -10.41
C ALA A 119 2.76 10.04 -10.06
N PHE A 120 2.17 10.75 -11.03
CA PHE A 120 1.32 11.93 -10.84
C PHE A 120 0.12 11.64 -9.94
N TYR A 121 -0.37 10.40 -9.99
CA TYR A 121 -1.55 9.96 -9.27
C TYR A 121 -1.36 9.99 -7.74
N PHE A 122 -0.18 9.63 -7.22
CA PHE A 122 0.01 9.58 -5.76
C PHE A 122 0.04 10.98 -5.14
N ASP A 123 0.70 11.94 -5.78
CA ASP A 123 0.74 13.32 -5.32
C ASP A 123 -0.63 13.99 -5.38
N ALA A 124 -1.41 13.69 -6.43
CA ALA A 124 -2.79 14.14 -6.53
C ALA A 124 -3.64 13.58 -5.38
N LEU A 125 -3.48 12.30 -5.03
CA LEU A 125 -4.15 11.69 -3.88
C LEU A 125 -3.79 12.40 -2.57
N LEU A 126 -2.50 12.65 -2.31
CA LEU A 126 -2.05 13.34 -1.10
C LEU A 126 -2.63 14.76 -0.98
N LYS A 127 -2.70 15.51 -2.09
CA LYS A 127 -3.31 16.84 -2.12
C LYS A 127 -4.81 16.79 -1.88
N THR A 128 -5.52 15.85 -2.52
CA THR A 128 -6.96 15.64 -2.30
C THR A 128 -7.26 15.31 -0.85
N LEU A 129 -6.41 14.50 -0.22
CA LEU A 129 -6.52 14.15 1.19
C LEU A 129 -5.95 15.22 2.14
N LYS A 130 -5.46 16.36 1.64
CA LYS A 130 -4.85 17.43 2.46
C LYS A 130 -3.74 16.91 3.38
N LEU A 131 -2.95 15.95 2.87
CA LEU A 131 -1.84 15.31 3.58
C LEU A 131 -0.47 15.85 3.13
N ASP A 132 -0.43 16.70 2.12
CA ASP A 132 0.78 17.36 1.63
C ASP A 132 1.27 18.40 2.64
N PRO A 133 2.46 18.23 3.25
CA PRO A 133 3.03 19.20 4.19
C PRO A 133 3.17 20.61 3.62
N ALA A 134 3.28 20.75 2.28
CA ALA A 134 3.36 22.05 1.62
C ALA A 134 2.04 22.86 1.72
N GLN A 135 0.92 22.20 1.98
CA GLN A 135 -0.40 22.84 2.15
C GLN A 135 -0.77 23.11 3.61
N ILE A 136 0.00 22.59 4.57
CA ILE A 136 -0.17 22.82 6.00
C ILE A 136 0.73 23.99 6.39
N LYS A 137 0.39 25.19 5.91
CA LYS A 137 1.02 26.47 6.29
C LYS A 137 -0.04 27.43 6.80
#